data_AF-A0A2G5T876-F1
#
_entry.id   AF-A0A2G5T876-F1
#
_cell.length_a   1.000
_cell.length_b   1.000
_cell.length_c   1.000
_cell.angle_alpha   90.00
_cell.angle_beta   90.00
_cell.angle_gamma   90.00
#
_symmetry.space_group_name_H-M   'P 1'
#
loop_
_entity.id
_entity.type
_entity.pdbx_description
1 polymer ?
#
loop_
_entity_poly.entity_id
_entity_poly.type
_entity_poly.pdbx_seq_one_letter_code
_entity_poly.pdbx_strand_id
1 'polypeptide(L)'
;MPFAYDWFAEEQKAHIVELLLHAVDDKIFFLLAGKGIDHEIKYERNGRFTLVKCQQNELLVPQHFSDVFREDFKAVMMNQKICLNLFHIYSEVSSAANNFLGIEDILKTRTAALPVTEILFSQITVSQGMSMIPYLNSFELCKLDFFFPLEPVSFEEFSNGFRNLKEGYRFLLSVAVKTIGKHDLMEINELSSISAIRQSLIIHSEFLRDQDECSSILSNKFDLEKDLRWYITFKTPILMKTPIKDETPIITGVNENAAQSVLENPLPMEIILKQLECFDM
;
A
#
# COMPACT_ATOMS: atom_id res chain seq x y z
N MET A 1 16.49 -18.26 8.42
CA MET A 1 15.50 -19.35 8.57
C MET A 1 14.43 -18.81 9.50
N PRO A 2 13.14 -18.91 9.17
CA PRO A 2 12.08 -18.42 10.03
C PRO A 2 12.06 -19.13 11.39
N PHE A 3 11.42 -18.49 12.37
CA PHE A 3 11.26 -18.96 13.74
C PHE A 3 9.79 -19.33 13.98
N ALA A 4 8.94 -18.35 14.27
CA ALA A 4 7.55 -18.61 14.62
C ALA A 4 6.67 -18.84 13.39
N TYR A 5 7.08 -18.37 12.20
CA TYR A 5 6.31 -18.58 10.99
C TYR A 5 6.17 -20.08 10.63
N ASP A 6 7.14 -20.90 11.01
CA ASP A 6 7.10 -22.35 10.77
C ASP A 6 6.11 -23.09 11.68
N TRP A 7 5.59 -22.43 12.73
CA TRP A 7 4.56 -23.02 13.59
C TRP A 7 3.17 -23.02 12.96
N PHE A 8 2.95 -22.23 11.91
CA PHE A 8 1.67 -22.20 11.20
C PHE A 8 1.54 -23.38 10.24
N ALA A 9 0.34 -23.94 10.17
CA ALA A 9 -0.04 -24.89 9.14
C ALA A 9 -0.08 -24.19 7.76
N GLU A 10 0.16 -24.95 6.69
CA GLU A 10 0.13 -24.42 5.32
C GLU A 10 -1.21 -23.75 4.96
N GLU A 11 -2.32 -24.27 5.49
CA GLU A 11 -3.64 -23.66 5.31
C GLU A 11 -3.74 -22.27 5.96
N GLN A 12 -3.14 -22.08 7.13
CA GLN A 12 -3.12 -20.76 7.80
C GLN A 12 -2.27 -19.78 7.00
N LYS A 13 -1.09 -20.21 6.56
CA LYS A 13 -0.18 -19.40 5.73
C LYS A 13 -0.81 -18.97 4.41
N ALA A 14 -1.59 -19.85 3.80
CA ALA A 14 -2.22 -19.60 2.51
C ALA A 14 -3.38 -18.59 2.57
N HIS A 15 -3.97 -18.33 3.74
CA HIS A 15 -5.17 -17.50 3.89
C HIS A 15 -4.93 -16.19 4.65
N ILE A 16 -3.69 -15.75 4.78
CA ILE A 16 -3.36 -14.45 5.36
C ILE A 16 -3.85 -13.35 4.41
N VAL A 17 -4.76 -12.51 4.89
CA VAL A 17 -5.35 -11.39 4.16
C VAL A 17 -5.02 -10.05 4.79
N GLU A 18 -4.58 -10.02 6.04
CA GLU A 18 -4.24 -8.79 6.75
C GLU A 18 -2.96 -8.97 7.55
N LEU A 19 -2.13 -7.92 7.56
CA LEU A 19 -0.88 -7.85 8.30
C LEU A 19 -0.87 -6.61 9.17
N LEU A 20 -0.56 -6.77 10.45
CA LEU A 20 -0.29 -5.64 11.34
C LEU A 20 1.08 -5.84 12.01
N LEU A 21 1.93 -4.82 11.84
CA LEU A 21 3.20 -4.68 12.52
C LEU A 21 3.05 -3.59 13.57
N HIS A 22 3.14 -3.95 14.85
CA HIS A 22 3.10 -2.99 15.95
C HIS A 22 4.41 -3.09 16.74
N ALA A 23 5.13 -1.97 16.83
CA ALA A 23 6.38 -1.89 17.58
C ALA A 23 6.26 -0.98 18.79
N VAL A 24 6.86 -1.43 19.88
CA VAL A 24 7.25 -0.65 21.06
C VAL A 24 8.76 -0.80 21.27
N ASP A 25 9.35 -0.13 22.25
CA ASP A 25 10.82 -0.02 22.37
C ASP A 25 11.58 -1.34 22.40
N ASP A 26 11.02 -2.35 23.07
CA ASP A 26 11.67 -3.63 23.34
C ASP A 26 10.89 -4.83 22.80
N LYS A 27 9.84 -4.57 22.00
CA LYS A 27 8.93 -5.61 21.52
C LYS A 27 8.30 -5.28 20.18
N ILE A 28 8.10 -6.32 19.37
CA ILE A 28 7.34 -6.27 18.13
C ILE A 28 6.19 -7.27 18.23
N PHE A 29 5.00 -6.84 17.86
CA PHE A 29 3.82 -7.66 17.64
C PHE A 29 3.62 -7.77 16.13
N PHE A 30 3.58 -9.01 15.64
CA PHE A 30 3.30 -9.32 14.26
C PHE A 30 2.00 -10.12 14.17
N LEU A 31 0.93 -9.43 13.79
CA LEU A 31 -0.38 -10.02 13.60
C LEU A 31 -0.53 -10.48 12.15
N LEU A 32 -0.97 -11.73 12.00
CA LEU A 32 -1.33 -12.39 10.75
C LEU A 32 -2.81 -12.73 10.84
N ALA A 33 -3.65 -11.98 10.15
CA ALA A 33 -5.10 -12.17 10.17
C ALA A 33 -5.56 -12.87 8.88
N GLY A 34 -6.44 -13.86 9.05
CA GLY A 34 -6.96 -14.72 8.00
C GLY A 34 -8.48 -14.91 8.10
N LYS A 35 -9.05 -15.80 7.29
CA LYS A 35 -10.48 -16.14 7.38
C LYS A 35 -10.76 -16.95 8.66
N GLY A 36 -11.01 -16.25 9.77
CA GLY A 36 -11.65 -16.78 10.98
C GLY A 36 -10.76 -16.91 12.21
N ILE A 37 -9.43 -16.80 12.10
CA ILE A 37 -8.52 -16.80 13.24
C ILE A 37 -7.38 -15.82 12.98
N ASP A 38 -7.13 -14.95 13.96
CA ASP A 38 -5.97 -14.06 13.97
C ASP A 38 -4.85 -14.69 14.78
N HIS A 39 -3.64 -14.60 14.25
CA HIS A 39 -2.44 -15.11 14.89
C HIS A 39 -1.50 -13.97 15.22
N GLU A 40 -1.02 -13.94 16.45
CA GLU A 40 -0.10 -12.91 16.93
C GLU A 40 1.22 -13.56 17.33
N ILE A 41 2.30 -13.14 16.68
CA ILE A 41 3.66 -13.46 17.07
C ILE A 41 4.24 -12.28 17.85
N LYS A 42 4.81 -12.56 19.01
CA LYS A 42 5.47 -11.57 19.87
C LYS A 42 6.96 -11.81 19.87
N TYR A 43 7.73 -10.78 19.59
CA TYR A 43 9.19 -10.78 19.67
C TYR A 43 9.60 -9.81 20.77
N GLU A 44 9.99 -10.33 21.93
CA GLU A 44 10.28 -9.52 23.12
C GLU A 44 11.75 -9.64 23.52
N ARG A 45 12.39 -8.50 23.82
CA ARG A 45 13.76 -8.50 24.34
C ARG A 45 13.81 -9.19 25.71
N ASN A 46 14.65 -10.20 25.83
CA ASN A 46 14.91 -10.91 27.08
C ASN A 46 16.43 -10.94 27.35
N GLY A 47 16.95 -9.84 27.90
CA GLY A 47 18.38 -9.64 28.08
C GLY A 47 19.11 -9.60 26.73
N ARG A 48 20.01 -10.57 26.50
CA ARG A 48 20.73 -10.73 25.20
C ARG A 48 19.99 -11.62 24.20
N PHE A 49 18.86 -12.18 24.61
CA PHE A 49 18.05 -13.09 23.81
C PHE A 49 16.76 -12.40 23.39
N THR A 50 16.04 -13.03 22.47
CA THR A 50 14.67 -12.71 22.13
C THR A 50 13.77 -13.85 22.57
N LEU A 51 12.71 -13.51 23.30
CA LEU A 51 11.62 -14.44 23.60
C LEU A 51 10.56 -14.28 22.51
N VAL A 52 10.43 -15.31 21.68
CA VAL A 52 9.41 -15.41 20.65
C VAL A 52 8.22 -16.18 21.21
N LYS A 53 7.01 -15.62 21.11
CA LYS A 53 5.78 -16.28 21.57
C LYS A 53 4.71 -16.25 20.50
N CYS A 54 4.00 -17.35 20.33
CA CYS A 54 2.80 -17.43 19.52
C CYS A 54 1.90 -18.53 20.09
N GLN A 55 0.69 -18.17 20.52
CA GLN A 55 -0.24 -19.08 21.19
C GLN A 55 0.44 -19.78 22.39
N GLN A 56 0.54 -21.12 22.36
CA GLN A 56 1.14 -21.94 23.41
C GLN A 56 2.64 -22.20 23.18
N ASN A 57 3.19 -21.77 22.05
CA ASN A 57 4.58 -21.97 21.69
C ASN A 57 5.44 -20.80 22.16
N GLU A 58 6.60 -21.12 22.73
CA GLU A 58 7.62 -20.16 23.11
C GLU A 58 9.00 -20.65 22.65
N LEU A 59 9.85 -19.72 22.23
CA LEU A 59 11.22 -20.00 21.80
C LEU A 59 12.15 -18.88 22.24
N LEU A 60 13.30 -19.25 22.79
CA LEU A 60 14.37 -18.30 23.13
C LEU A 60 15.45 -18.31 22.05
N VAL A 61 15.69 -17.17 21.42
CA VAL A 61 16.62 -17.02 20.28
C VAL A 61 17.78 -16.11 20.65
N PRO A 62 19.06 -16.49 20.39
CA PRO A 62 20.23 -15.67 20.73
C PRO A 62 20.51 -14.56 19.69
N GLN A 63 19.47 -13.84 19.26
CA GLN A 63 19.52 -12.77 18.26
C GLN A 63 18.69 -11.58 18.74
N HIS A 64 18.93 -10.39 18.19
CA HIS A 64 18.13 -9.20 18.52
C HIS A 64 16.70 -9.36 17.97
N PHE A 65 15.69 -8.89 18.71
CA PHE A 65 14.29 -9.18 18.39
C PHE A 65 13.86 -8.65 17.02
N SER A 66 14.40 -7.51 16.59
CA SER A 66 14.15 -6.97 15.24
C SER A 66 14.73 -7.86 14.13
N ASP A 67 15.85 -8.56 14.36
CA ASP A 67 16.42 -9.51 13.40
C ASP A 67 15.55 -10.76 13.29
N VAL A 68 15.13 -11.28 14.44
CA VAL A 68 14.24 -12.45 14.54
C VAL A 68 12.91 -12.17 13.84
N PHE A 69 12.32 -11.01 14.09
CA PHE A 69 11.13 -10.52 13.40
C PHE A 69 11.33 -10.45 11.88
N ARG A 70 12.44 -9.87 11.42
CA ARG A 70 12.71 -9.71 9.97
C ARG A 70 12.82 -11.06 9.25
N GLU A 71 13.35 -12.09 9.88
CA GLU A 71 13.40 -13.44 9.29
C GLU A 71 11.99 -14.03 9.09
N ASP A 72 11.11 -13.92 10.08
CA ASP A 72 9.72 -14.35 9.97
C ASP A 72 8.92 -13.49 8.97
N PHE A 73 9.08 -12.16 9.04
CA PHE A 73 8.44 -11.24 8.10
C PHE A 73 8.86 -11.53 6.66
N LYS A 74 10.14 -11.79 6.41
CA LYS A 74 10.63 -12.21 5.10
C LYS A 74 9.97 -13.51 4.64
N ALA A 75 9.81 -14.49 5.53
CA ALA A 75 9.13 -15.74 5.19
C ALA A 75 7.66 -15.51 4.83
N VAL A 76 6.93 -14.69 5.58
CA VAL A 76 5.55 -14.28 5.24
C VAL A 76 5.52 -13.58 3.89
N MET A 77 6.40 -12.59 3.68
CA MET A 77 6.49 -11.86 2.42
C MET A 77 6.81 -12.76 1.23
N MET A 78 7.64 -13.77 1.35
CA MET A 78 7.94 -14.67 0.22
C MET A 78 6.80 -15.63 -0.13
N ASN A 79 5.94 -15.93 0.84
CA ASN A 79 4.81 -16.84 0.67
C ASN A 79 3.47 -16.13 0.40
N GLN A 80 3.41 -14.81 0.57
CA GLN A 80 2.21 -14.02 0.31
C GLN A 80 1.90 -13.94 -1.19
N LYS A 81 0.92 -14.75 -1.62
CA LYS A 81 0.41 -14.80 -3.01
C LYS A 81 -0.96 -14.13 -3.16
N ILE A 82 -1.76 -14.11 -2.10
CA ILE A 82 -3.09 -13.50 -2.11
C ILE A 82 -2.95 -11.99 -1.91
N CYS A 83 -3.83 -11.21 -2.54
CA CYS A 83 -3.93 -9.78 -2.30
C CYS A 83 -4.35 -9.52 -0.84
N LEU A 84 -3.52 -8.78 -0.11
CA LEU A 84 -3.84 -8.35 1.24
C LEU A 84 -4.95 -7.28 1.19
N ASN A 85 -5.92 -7.38 2.08
CA ASN A 85 -6.89 -6.30 2.31
C ASN A 85 -6.20 -5.11 2.96
N LEU A 86 -5.40 -5.36 4.00
CA LEU A 86 -4.73 -4.34 4.79
C LEU A 86 -3.30 -4.75 5.14
N PHE A 87 -2.37 -3.80 4.99
CA PHE A 87 -1.06 -3.86 5.61
C PHE A 87 -0.86 -2.62 6.51
N HIS A 88 -0.82 -2.82 7.82
CA HIS A 88 -0.67 -1.75 8.80
C HIS A 88 0.70 -1.82 9.47
N ILE A 89 1.43 -0.71 9.44
CA ILE A 89 2.69 -0.52 10.18
C ILE A 89 2.48 0.58 11.21
N TYR A 90 2.68 0.26 12.47
CA TYR A 90 2.43 1.13 13.61
C TYR A 90 3.59 1.11 14.60
N SER A 91 4.07 2.29 14.96
CA SER A 91 5.02 2.47 16.06
C SER A 91 4.35 3.23 17.20
N GLU A 92 4.35 2.71 18.43
CA GLU A 92 3.71 3.41 19.55
C GLU A 92 4.54 4.59 20.07
N VAL A 93 5.85 4.52 19.89
CA VAL A 93 6.82 5.54 20.27
C VAL A 93 7.81 5.78 19.14
N SER A 94 8.38 6.98 19.06
CA SER A 94 9.28 7.37 17.96
C SER A 94 10.52 6.48 17.85
N SER A 95 11.09 6.07 18.99
CA SER A 95 12.24 5.15 19.07
C SER A 95 11.95 3.78 18.48
N ALA A 96 10.70 3.31 18.57
CA ALA A 96 10.30 1.99 18.09
C ALA A 96 10.15 1.94 16.56
N ALA A 97 10.08 3.08 15.85
CA ALA A 97 9.98 3.10 14.39
C ALA A 97 11.24 2.56 13.72
N ASN A 98 12.38 2.58 14.43
CA ASN A 98 13.63 1.96 13.97
C ASN A 98 13.54 0.43 13.86
N ASN A 99 12.58 -0.20 14.54
CA ASN A 99 12.36 -1.64 14.42
C ASN A 99 11.90 -2.06 13.01
N PHE A 100 11.37 -1.12 12.23
CA PHE A 100 10.90 -1.34 10.87
C PHE A 100 11.95 -1.05 9.79
N LEU A 101 13.17 -0.66 10.18
CA LEU A 101 14.28 -0.51 9.23
C LEU A 101 14.58 -1.86 8.54
N GLY A 102 14.77 -1.81 7.22
CA GLY A 102 15.03 -2.96 6.37
C GLY A 102 13.78 -3.71 5.87
N ILE A 103 12.56 -3.26 6.21
CA ILE A 103 11.33 -3.82 5.60
C ILE A 103 11.32 -3.59 4.08
N GLU A 104 11.75 -2.42 3.63
CA GLU A 104 11.87 -2.10 2.20
C GLU A 104 12.79 -3.08 1.46
N ASP A 105 13.92 -3.48 2.08
CA ASP A 105 14.86 -4.43 1.48
C ASP A 105 14.22 -5.81 1.33
N ILE A 106 13.41 -6.22 2.32
CA ILE A 106 12.67 -7.48 2.26
C ILE A 106 11.64 -7.43 1.13
N LEU A 107 10.85 -6.35 1.03
CA LEU A 107 9.88 -6.18 -0.06
C LEU A 107 10.56 -6.19 -1.44
N LYS A 108 11.71 -5.52 -1.56
CA LYS A 108 12.53 -5.47 -2.77
C LYS A 108 13.05 -6.84 -3.22
N THR A 109 13.27 -7.77 -2.29
CA THR A 109 13.72 -9.12 -2.63
C THR A 109 12.65 -9.99 -3.28
N ARG A 110 11.38 -9.57 -3.30
CA ARG A 110 10.32 -10.30 -3.99
C ARG A 110 10.51 -10.22 -5.52
N THR A 111 10.13 -11.29 -6.20
CA THR A 111 10.12 -11.34 -7.68
C THR A 111 8.97 -10.55 -8.29
N ALA A 112 7.89 -10.33 -7.52
CA ALA A 112 6.73 -9.54 -7.92
C ALA A 112 6.32 -8.61 -6.78
N ALA A 113 5.78 -7.45 -7.14
CA ALA A 113 5.24 -6.48 -6.19
C ALA A 113 4.22 -7.13 -5.25
N LEU A 114 4.17 -6.68 -3.99
CA LEU A 114 3.23 -7.20 -2.99
C LEU A 114 1.81 -6.74 -3.36
N PRO A 115 0.86 -7.65 -3.63
CA PRO A 115 -0.53 -7.28 -3.85
C PRO A 115 -1.17 -6.89 -2.51
N VAL A 116 -1.60 -5.63 -2.40
CA VAL A 116 -2.26 -5.07 -1.21
C VAL A 116 -3.25 -4.00 -1.65
N THR A 117 -4.42 -3.98 -1.02
CA THR A 117 -5.50 -3.03 -1.32
C THR A 117 -5.34 -1.73 -0.52
N GLU A 118 -5.08 -1.85 0.78
CA GLU A 118 -4.89 -0.70 1.67
C GLU A 118 -3.58 -0.84 2.46
N ILE A 119 -2.82 0.25 2.55
CA ILE A 119 -1.66 0.34 3.44
C ILE A 119 -1.81 1.53 4.38
N LEU A 120 -1.56 1.27 5.66
CA LEU A 120 -1.67 2.25 6.74
C LEU A 120 -0.33 2.38 7.45
N PHE A 121 0.18 3.59 7.51
CA PHE A 121 1.41 3.97 8.19
C PHE A 121 1.07 4.86 9.37
N SER A 122 1.24 4.38 10.60
CA SER A 122 0.89 5.12 11.82
C SER A 122 2.13 5.40 12.64
N GLN A 123 2.40 6.67 12.95
CA GLN A 123 3.54 7.08 13.77
C GLN A 123 4.89 6.54 13.25
N ILE A 124 5.06 6.50 11.93
CA ILE A 124 6.34 6.26 11.27
C ILE A 124 6.74 7.50 10.47
N THR A 125 7.99 7.60 10.04
CA THR A 125 8.41 8.72 9.19
C THR A 125 7.80 8.62 7.79
N VAL A 126 7.60 9.76 7.13
CA VAL A 126 7.10 9.81 5.74
C VAL A 126 8.07 9.07 4.81
N SER A 127 9.37 9.36 4.90
CA SER A 127 10.41 8.67 4.14
C SER A 127 10.36 7.13 4.27
N GLN A 128 10.20 6.57 5.47
CA GLN A 128 10.07 5.11 5.67
C GLN A 128 8.81 4.54 5.00
N GLY A 129 7.67 5.22 5.08
CA GLY A 129 6.46 4.76 4.39
C GLY A 129 6.63 4.85 2.86
N MET A 130 7.17 5.97 2.38
CA MET A 130 7.38 6.22 0.96
C MET A 130 8.37 5.24 0.30
N SER A 131 9.38 4.76 1.03
CA SER A 131 10.34 3.79 0.49
C SER A 131 9.74 2.40 0.22
N MET A 132 8.62 2.06 0.86
CA MET A 132 7.94 0.77 0.69
C MET A 132 6.98 0.74 -0.51
N ILE A 133 6.37 1.88 -0.85
CA ILE A 133 5.34 1.99 -1.91
C ILE A 133 5.79 1.45 -3.28
N PRO A 134 7.03 1.69 -3.76
CA PRO A 134 7.49 1.16 -5.05
C PRO A 134 7.44 -0.37 -5.17
N TYR A 135 7.36 -1.08 -4.05
CA TYR A 135 7.32 -2.54 -4.00
C TYR A 135 5.90 -3.10 -3.84
N LEU A 136 4.88 -2.23 -3.84
CA LEU A 136 3.47 -2.60 -3.80
C LEU A 136 2.88 -2.63 -5.21
N ASN A 137 1.90 -3.52 -5.41
CA ASN A 137 1.22 -3.63 -6.69
C ASN A 137 0.33 -2.40 -6.94
N SER A 138 0.69 -1.60 -7.95
CA SER A 138 -0.02 -0.35 -8.30
C SER A 138 -1.45 -0.55 -8.78
N PHE A 139 -1.79 -1.73 -9.29
CA PHE A 139 -3.15 -2.05 -9.76
C PHE A 139 -4.07 -2.47 -8.62
N GLU A 140 -3.54 -3.06 -7.56
CA GLU A 140 -4.34 -3.50 -6.40
C GLU A 140 -4.47 -2.38 -5.36
N LEU A 141 -3.43 -1.54 -5.22
CA LEU A 141 -3.38 -0.49 -4.20
C LEU A 141 -4.42 0.59 -4.45
N CYS A 142 -5.45 0.63 -3.60
CA CYS A 142 -6.56 1.57 -3.66
C CYS A 142 -6.42 2.71 -2.64
N LYS A 143 -5.74 2.47 -1.52
CA LYS A 143 -5.68 3.42 -0.40
C LYS A 143 -4.32 3.43 0.28
N LEU A 144 -3.85 4.64 0.57
CA LEU A 144 -2.60 4.93 1.24
C LEU A 144 -2.88 5.94 2.36
N ASP A 145 -2.76 5.48 3.61
CA ASP A 145 -3.03 6.29 4.78
C ASP A 145 -1.73 6.53 5.57
N PHE A 146 -1.46 7.79 5.89
CA PHE A 146 -0.42 8.20 6.83
C PHE A 146 -1.07 8.84 8.04
N PHE A 147 -1.00 8.20 9.21
CA PHE A 147 -1.66 8.64 10.44
C PHE A 147 -0.64 9.12 11.46
N PHE A 148 -0.60 10.44 11.66
CA PHE A 148 0.33 11.14 12.54
C PHE A 148 1.78 10.68 12.33
N PRO A 149 2.36 10.92 11.13
CA PRO A 149 3.77 10.62 10.90
C PRO A 149 4.66 11.25 11.97
N LEU A 150 5.82 10.64 12.21
CA LEU A 150 6.78 11.18 13.17
C LEU A 150 7.25 12.57 12.71
N GLU A 151 7.22 13.52 13.64
CA GLU A 151 7.60 14.90 13.39
C GLU A 151 9.13 15.04 13.19
N PRO A 152 9.58 15.97 12.34
CA PRO A 152 8.77 16.90 11.54
C PRO A 152 8.12 16.21 10.33
N VAL A 153 6.83 16.47 10.08
CA VAL A 153 6.17 16.03 8.84
C VAL A 153 6.51 16.99 7.70
N SER A 154 6.97 16.45 6.55
CA SER A 154 7.25 17.22 5.33
C SER A 154 6.35 16.76 4.19
N PHE A 155 5.57 17.68 3.61
CA PHE A 155 4.77 17.42 2.41
C PHE A 155 5.62 17.44 1.13
N GLU A 156 6.81 18.03 1.19
CA GLU A 156 7.85 17.86 0.19
C GLU A 156 8.31 16.40 0.08
N GLU A 157 8.52 15.69 1.20
CA GLU A 157 8.90 14.26 1.17
C GLU A 157 7.85 13.40 0.46
N PHE A 158 6.56 13.67 0.71
CA PHE A 158 5.47 13.05 -0.05
C PHE A 158 5.62 13.35 -1.54
N SER A 159 5.75 14.63 -1.90
CA SER A 159 5.87 15.05 -3.29
C SER A 159 7.04 14.38 -4.02
N ASN A 160 8.21 14.33 -3.37
CA ASN A 160 9.41 13.70 -3.89
C ASN A 160 9.22 12.19 -4.05
N GLY A 161 8.65 11.52 -3.04
CA GLY A 161 8.39 10.09 -3.10
C GLY A 161 7.42 9.71 -4.23
N PHE A 162 6.33 10.47 -4.40
CA PHE A 162 5.33 10.17 -5.45
C PHE A 162 5.82 10.51 -6.86
N ARG A 163 6.64 11.54 -7.04
CA ARG A 163 7.28 11.83 -8.34
C ARG A 163 8.22 10.73 -8.80
N ASN A 164 8.79 9.96 -7.86
CA ASN A 164 9.67 8.84 -8.15
C ASN A 164 8.92 7.52 -8.45
N LEU A 165 7.59 7.49 -8.30
CA LEU A 165 6.80 6.32 -8.66
C LEU A 165 6.66 6.21 -10.18
N LYS A 166 6.63 4.98 -10.67
CA LYS A 166 6.30 4.70 -12.06
C LYS A 166 4.85 5.09 -12.34
N GLU A 167 4.54 5.40 -13.59
CA GLU A 167 3.16 5.65 -14.01
C GLU A 167 2.27 4.43 -13.70
N GLY A 168 1.02 4.69 -13.32
CA GLY A 168 0.00 3.65 -13.10
C GLY A 168 -0.60 3.59 -11.70
N TYR A 169 0.04 4.20 -10.69
CA TYR A 169 -0.56 4.32 -9.36
C TYR A 169 -1.79 5.22 -9.38
N ARG A 170 -2.88 4.73 -8.77
CA ARG A 170 -4.15 5.42 -8.63
C ARG A 170 -4.78 5.02 -7.30
N PHE A 171 -4.57 5.84 -6.28
CA PHE A 171 -5.06 5.56 -4.93
C PHE A 171 -5.61 6.83 -4.25
N LEU A 172 -6.42 6.62 -3.22
CA LEU A 172 -6.75 7.65 -2.25
C LEU A 172 -5.57 7.84 -1.28
N LEU A 173 -4.99 9.04 -1.25
CA LEU A 173 -4.03 9.44 -0.22
C LEU A 173 -4.76 10.15 0.93
N SER A 174 -4.65 9.61 2.14
CA SER A 174 -5.08 10.28 3.37
C SER A 174 -3.87 10.59 4.25
N VAL A 175 -3.76 11.82 4.74
CA VAL A 175 -2.69 12.21 5.67
C VAL A 175 -3.29 12.88 6.91
N ALA A 176 -3.05 12.28 8.07
CA ALA A 176 -3.30 12.86 9.39
C ALA A 176 -2.04 13.52 9.90
N VAL A 177 -2.11 14.80 10.23
CA VAL A 177 -1.03 15.49 10.92
C VAL A 177 -1.56 16.15 12.18
N LYS A 178 -0.66 16.47 13.10
CA LYS A 178 -1.04 17.20 14.31
C LYS A 178 -1.33 18.66 13.99
N THR A 179 -0.45 19.29 13.21
CA THR A 179 -0.54 20.72 12.90
C THR A 179 -0.27 20.95 11.43
N ILE A 180 -0.97 21.94 10.85
CA ILE A 180 -0.69 22.49 9.52
C ILE A 180 -0.36 23.97 9.69
N GLY A 181 0.70 24.41 9.02
CA GLY A 181 1.08 25.81 8.87
C GLY A 181 1.09 26.25 7.41
N LYS A 182 1.52 27.49 7.19
CA LYS A 182 1.53 28.13 5.86
C LYS A 182 2.40 27.39 4.85
N HIS A 183 3.57 26.92 5.28
CA HIS A 183 4.50 26.20 4.40
C HIS A 183 3.88 24.90 3.89
N ASP A 184 3.28 24.12 4.80
CA ASP A 184 2.58 22.88 4.49
C ASP A 184 1.49 23.11 3.44
N LEU A 185 0.70 24.19 3.55
CA LEU A 185 -0.34 24.50 2.57
C LEU A 185 0.21 24.76 1.16
N MET A 186 1.37 25.41 1.05
CA MET A 186 2.04 25.57 -0.25
C MET A 186 2.47 24.23 -0.82
N GLU A 187 3.05 23.36 0.02
CA GLU A 187 3.47 22.01 -0.40
C GLU A 187 2.27 21.12 -0.75
N ILE A 188 1.13 21.25 -0.07
CA ILE A 188 -0.12 20.55 -0.37
C ILE A 188 -0.66 20.95 -1.76
N ASN A 189 -0.55 22.23 -2.12
CA ASN A 189 -0.91 22.68 -3.47
C ASN A 189 -0.03 22.03 -4.56
N GLU A 190 1.26 21.86 -4.27
CA GLU A 190 2.20 21.19 -5.17
C GLU A 190 1.93 19.67 -5.25
N LEU A 191 1.77 19.01 -4.10
CA LEU A 191 1.49 17.58 -3.98
C LEU A 191 0.25 17.18 -4.78
N SER A 192 -0.79 18.00 -4.73
CA SER A 192 -2.06 17.77 -5.44
C SER A 192 -2.00 17.98 -6.96
N SER A 193 -0.86 18.38 -7.49
CA SER A 193 -0.62 18.42 -8.94
C SER A 193 -0.03 17.11 -9.47
N ILE A 194 0.34 16.17 -8.58
CA ILE A 194 0.88 14.86 -8.95
C ILE A 194 -0.24 13.94 -9.46
N SER A 195 -0.01 13.30 -10.61
CA SER A 195 -1.00 12.50 -11.34
C SER A 195 -1.57 11.34 -10.52
N ALA A 196 -0.74 10.66 -9.72
CA ALA A 196 -1.15 9.50 -8.91
C ALA A 196 -2.20 9.83 -7.83
N ILE A 197 -2.25 11.09 -7.39
CA ILE A 197 -3.08 11.59 -6.28
C ILE A 197 -4.08 12.65 -6.78
N ARG A 198 -4.09 12.90 -8.10
CA ARG A 198 -4.88 13.95 -8.71
C ARG A 198 -6.36 13.68 -8.43
N GLN A 199 -6.97 14.55 -7.60
CA GLN A 199 -8.37 14.49 -7.15
C GLN A 199 -8.69 13.41 -6.09
N SER A 200 -7.67 12.81 -5.47
CA SER A 200 -7.81 11.78 -4.43
C SER A 200 -6.86 12.03 -3.26
N LEU A 201 -6.94 13.24 -2.68
CA LEU A 201 -6.18 13.68 -1.50
C LEU A 201 -7.13 14.11 -0.39
N ILE A 202 -6.92 13.58 0.82
CA ILE A 202 -7.56 14.01 2.05
C ILE A 202 -6.46 14.33 3.05
N ILE A 203 -6.48 15.54 3.60
CA ILE A 203 -5.59 15.89 4.70
C ILE A 203 -6.44 16.28 5.89
N HIS A 204 -6.07 15.76 7.05
CA HIS A 204 -6.70 16.13 8.30
C HIS A 204 -5.67 16.60 9.31
N SER A 205 -6.03 17.63 10.06
CA SER A 205 -5.18 18.23 11.09
C SER A 205 -5.95 18.51 12.37
N GLU A 206 -5.32 18.30 13.52
CA GLU A 206 -5.88 18.74 14.80
C GLU A 206 -5.83 20.27 14.93
N PHE A 207 -4.76 20.89 14.46
CA PHE A 207 -4.54 22.33 14.56
C PHE A 207 -4.18 22.96 13.22
N LEU A 208 -4.72 24.15 12.96
CA LEU A 208 -4.33 25.01 11.84
C LEU A 208 -3.74 26.29 12.42
N ARG A 209 -2.46 26.56 12.15
CA ARG A 209 -1.80 27.79 12.60
C ARG A 209 -2.27 28.95 11.72
N ASP A 210 -2.48 30.13 12.29
CA ASP A 210 -2.80 31.37 11.54
C ASP A 210 -3.97 31.20 10.55
N GLN A 211 -5.10 30.70 11.05
CA GLN A 211 -6.29 30.31 10.28
C GLN A 211 -6.70 31.34 9.19
N ASP A 212 -6.74 32.62 9.54
CA ASP A 212 -7.21 33.68 8.63
C ASP A 212 -6.32 33.78 7.38
N GLU A 213 -5.01 33.59 7.54
CA GLU A 213 -4.04 33.67 6.45
C GLU A 213 -3.95 32.36 5.65
N CYS A 214 -4.09 31.23 6.34
CA CYS A 214 -4.10 29.90 5.74
C CYS A 214 -5.19 29.71 4.67
N SER A 215 -6.37 30.30 4.86
CA SER A 215 -7.46 30.23 3.89
C SER A 215 -7.11 30.83 2.52
N SER A 216 -6.21 31.81 2.49
CA SER A 216 -5.79 32.50 1.25
C SER A 216 -4.69 31.76 0.47
N ILE A 217 -3.96 30.85 1.13
CA ILE A 217 -2.84 30.11 0.54
C ILE A 217 -3.33 28.86 -0.19
N LEU A 218 -4.37 28.21 0.34
CA LEU A 218 -4.89 26.97 -0.23
C LEU A 218 -5.52 27.23 -1.61
N SER A 219 -5.19 26.39 -2.58
CA SER A 219 -5.72 26.51 -3.94
C SER A 219 -7.24 26.43 -3.96
N ASN A 220 -7.88 27.19 -4.85
CA ASN A 220 -9.32 27.22 -5.02
C ASN A 220 -9.97 25.88 -5.41
N LYS A 221 -9.17 24.84 -5.74
CA LYS A 221 -9.62 23.47 -6.01
C LYS A 221 -9.95 22.67 -4.75
N PHE A 222 -9.57 23.17 -3.58
CA PHE A 222 -9.85 22.52 -2.29
C PHE A 222 -10.97 23.22 -1.54
N ASP A 223 -11.63 22.44 -0.70
CA ASP A 223 -12.41 22.91 0.44
C ASP A 223 -11.58 22.77 1.71
N LEU A 224 -11.69 23.76 2.59
CA LEU A 224 -11.14 23.76 3.94
C LEU A 224 -12.31 23.79 4.92
N GLU A 225 -12.56 22.66 5.57
CA GLU A 225 -13.68 22.50 6.49
C GLU A 225 -13.18 22.28 7.91
N LYS A 226 -13.95 22.74 8.89
CA LYS A 226 -13.70 22.50 10.30
C LYS A 226 -14.91 21.82 10.93
N ASP A 227 -14.69 20.62 11.45
CA ASP A 227 -15.61 19.95 12.37
C ASP A 227 -14.89 19.76 13.72
N LEU A 228 -14.66 18.53 14.16
CA LEU A 228 -13.77 18.22 15.29
C LEU A 228 -12.29 18.44 14.94
N ARG A 229 -11.95 18.32 13.66
CA ARG A 229 -10.62 18.52 13.07
C ARG A 229 -10.75 19.39 11.83
N TRP A 230 -9.61 19.88 11.35
CA TRP A 230 -9.51 20.53 10.04
C TRP A 230 -9.40 19.49 8.95
N TYR A 231 -10.13 19.69 7.86
CA TYR A 231 -10.13 18.83 6.68
C TYR A 231 -9.81 19.66 5.44
N ILE A 232 -8.87 19.17 4.64
CA ILE A 232 -8.57 19.67 3.31
C ILE A 232 -8.91 18.56 2.33
N THR A 233 -9.88 18.82 1.46
CA THR A 233 -10.37 17.86 0.45
C THR A 233 -10.57 18.56 -0.88
N PHE A 234 -10.51 17.82 -1.98
CA PHE A 234 -10.87 18.39 -3.28
C PHE A 234 -12.37 18.71 -3.34
N LYS A 235 -12.75 19.83 -3.96
CA LYS A 235 -14.15 20.22 -4.23
C LYS A 235 -14.93 19.19 -5.05
N THR A 236 -14.22 18.51 -5.96
CA THR A 236 -14.75 17.43 -6.80
C THR A 236 -13.83 16.22 -6.67
N PRO A 237 -13.94 15.47 -5.56
CA PRO A 237 -13.10 14.32 -5.34
C PRO A 237 -13.56 13.17 -6.25
N ILE A 238 -12.61 12.45 -6.84
CA ILE A 238 -12.91 11.14 -7.43
C ILE A 238 -12.79 10.12 -6.30
N LEU A 239 -13.93 9.61 -5.84
CA LEU A 239 -13.98 8.36 -5.10
C LEU A 239 -13.63 7.25 -6.09
N MET A 240 -12.39 6.75 -6.03
CA MET A 240 -11.96 5.63 -6.86
C MET A 240 -12.97 4.49 -6.64
N LYS A 241 -13.66 4.08 -7.71
CA LYS A 241 -14.20 2.73 -7.78
C LYS A 241 -13.01 1.81 -7.97
N THR A 242 -13.03 0.65 -7.30
CA THR A 242 -12.13 -0.48 -7.52
C THR A 242 -11.73 -0.54 -8.98
N PRO A 243 -10.45 -0.78 -9.34
CA PRO A 243 -10.06 -0.89 -10.73
C PRO A 243 -10.88 -2.00 -11.38
N ILE A 244 -11.94 -1.59 -12.07
CA ILE A 244 -12.57 -2.41 -13.08
C ILE A 244 -11.44 -2.57 -14.08
N LYS A 245 -11.01 -3.82 -14.32
CA LYS A 245 -10.21 -4.15 -15.49
C LYS A 245 -10.77 -3.29 -16.61
N ASP A 246 -9.97 -2.39 -17.18
CA ASP A 246 -10.32 -1.91 -18.50
C ASP A 246 -10.33 -3.19 -19.34
N GLU A 247 -11.51 -3.79 -19.48
CA GLU A 247 -11.76 -4.79 -20.49
C GLU A 247 -11.37 -4.07 -21.76
N THR A 248 -10.23 -4.47 -22.33
CA THR A 248 -9.96 -4.24 -23.75
C THR A 248 -11.29 -4.37 -24.44
N PRO A 249 -11.80 -3.32 -25.10
CA PRO A 249 -13.15 -3.35 -25.64
C PRO A 249 -13.22 -4.57 -26.52
N ILE A 250 -13.98 -5.58 -26.09
CA ILE A 250 -14.32 -6.68 -26.95
C ILE A 250 -15.09 -5.99 -28.06
N ILE A 251 -14.48 -5.92 -29.23
CA ILE A 251 -15.16 -5.52 -30.45
C ILE A 251 -16.19 -6.62 -30.68
N THR A 252 -17.35 -6.53 -30.04
CA THR A 252 -18.55 -7.29 -30.38
C THR A 252 -19.12 -6.67 -31.63
N GLY A 253 -18.36 -6.83 -32.72
CA GLY A 253 -18.69 -6.43 -34.07
C GLY A 253 -18.49 -7.61 -35.01
N VAL A 254 -18.75 -8.83 -34.55
CA VAL A 254 -18.93 -9.98 -35.44
C VAL A 254 -20.35 -10.47 -35.23
N ASN A 255 -21.23 -9.99 -36.12
CA ASN A 255 -22.60 -10.44 -36.27
C ASN A 255 -22.58 -11.98 -36.38
N GLU A 256 -23.23 -12.70 -35.46
CA GLU A 256 -23.20 -14.17 -35.38
C GLU A 256 -23.62 -14.85 -36.71
N ASN A 257 -24.39 -14.15 -37.55
CA ASN A 257 -24.76 -14.59 -38.89
C ASN A 257 -23.58 -14.68 -39.88
N ALA A 258 -22.49 -13.94 -39.67
CA ALA A 258 -21.31 -13.98 -40.54
C ALA A 258 -20.43 -15.21 -40.24
N ALA A 259 -20.28 -15.57 -38.96
CA ALA A 259 -19.46 -16.71 -38.52
C ALA A 259 -20.02 -18.06 -39.00
N GLN A 260 -21.35 -18.18 -39.10
CA GLN A 260 -21.99 -19.40 -39.58
C GLN A 260 -21.84 -19.59 -41.09
N SER A 261 -21.79 -18.51 -41.87
CA SER A 261 -21.62 -18.58 -43.34
C SER A 261 -20.23 -19.02 -43.79
N VAL A 262 -19.21 -18.85 -42.94
CA VAL A 262 -17.82 -19.29 -43.20
C VAL A 262 -17.61 -20.77 -42.89
N LEU A 263 -18.40 -21.34 -41.98
CA LEU A 263 -18.34 -22.76 -41.62
C LEU A 263 -19.08 -23.65 -42.63
N GLU A 264 -20.08 -23.12 -43.33
CA GLU A 264 -20.95 -23.88 -44.26
C GLU A 264 -20.55 -23.77 -45.74
N ASN A 265 -19.60 -22.92 -46.10
CA ASN A 265 -19.17 -22.73 -47.49
C ASN A 265 -17.63 -22.62 -47.55
N PRO A 266 -16.91 -23.44 -48.32
CA PRO A 266 -15.44 -23.43 -48.36
C PRO A 266 -14.84 -22.26 -49.19
N LEU A 267 -15.63 -21.58 -50.01
CA LEU A 267 -15.18 -20.48 -50.88
C LEU A 267 -14.59 -19.23 -50.15
N PRO A 268 -15.10 -18.79 -49.00
CA PRO A 268 -14.54 -17.64 -48.27
C PRO A 268 -13.17 -17.94 -47.65
N MET A 269 -12.90 -19.20 -47.28
CA MET A 269 -11.64 -19.61 -46.66
C MET A 269 -10.48 -19.59 -47.66
N GLU A 270 -10.72 -19.94 -48.93
CA GLU A 270 -9.73 -19.79 -50.01
C GLU A 270 -9.36 -18.34 -50.31
N ILE A 271 -10.30 -17.40 -50.17
CA ILE A 271 -10.05 -15.97 -50.38
C ILE A 271 -9.23 -15.39 -49.23
N ILE A 272 -9.51 -15.81 -47.99
CA ILE A 272 -8.78 -15.37 -46.79
C ILE A 272 -7.34 -15.94 -46.80
N LEU A 273 -7.16 -17.21 -47.18
CA LEU A 273 -5.83 -17.83 -47.27
C LEU A 273 -4.96 -17.17 -48.36
N LYS A 274 -5.54 -16.78 -49.51
CA LYS A 274 -4.83 -16.00 -50.54
C LYS A 274 -4.38 -14.61 -50.10
N GLN A 275 -5.07 -14.00 -49.12
CA GLN A 275 -4.66 -12.70 -48.56
C GLN A 275 -3.60 -12.85 -47.46
N LEU A 276 -3.51 -14.02 -46.81
CA LEU A 276 -2.51 -14.32 -45.78
C LEU A 276 -1.16 -14.77 -46.34
N GLU A 277 -1.11 -15.32 -47.56
CA GLU A 277 0.15 -15.57 -48.30
C GLU A 277 0.94 -14.30 -48.66
N CYS A 278 0.41 -13.10 -48.38
CA CYS A 278 1.12 -11.83 -48.57
C CYS A 278 2.05 -11.44 -47.39
N PHE A 279 2.20 -12.29 -46.38
CA PHE A 279 3.18 -12.10 -45.31
C PHE A 279 3.94 -13.41 -45.01
N ASP A 280 4.87 -13.76 -45.89
CA ASP A 280 6.00 -14.64 -45.54
C ASP A 280 7.33 -13.95 -45.89
N MET A 281 8.20 -13.88 -44.87
CA MET A 281 9.63 -13.55 -44.80
C MET A 281 10.12 -12.14 -45.15
#